data_AF-A0A819YFR7-F1
#
_entry.id   AF-A0A819YFR7-F1
#
_cell.length_a   1.000
_cell.length_b   1.000
_cell.length_c   1.000
_cell.angle_alpha   90.00
_cell.angle_beta   90.00
_cell.angle_gamma   90.00
#
_symmetry.space_group_name_H-M   'P 1'
#
loop_
_entity.id
_entity.type
_entity.pdbx_description
1 polymer ?
#
loop_
_entity_poly.entity_id
_entity_poly.type
_entity_poly.pdbx_seq_one_letter_code
_entity_poly.pdbx_strand_id
1 'polypeptide(L)'
;MFQLTNATSTALCLANSLISRRSFSLYDQLVRYKWWFKSGYMSSTGKCIGIRESTKESLCEFERRQQRYANEWGISMKDMDYLSDPGLLKQFNTCCIKDEVADNDALVRLAPVPLFFYRFPQAGVEYSGRSGQITHGDKIVYDACRYYGALIVAALHGSTKEQLLDNQFYLKNKSWFSDIELHRDVESVAKGSYKRNGYDAGIRGKDHIVSALEAALWAFWSDDGSFEKGVLAAVNLGDDTNTTAAIYGQLAGAYYGYRALPARWLKSVHAKTFIEKLSKWIAVEGESCQKRYEAFLSRSSKSNS
;
A
#
# COMPACT_ATOMS: atom_id res chain seq x y z
N MET A 1 -24.98 0.04 8.32
CA MET A 1 -23.56 0.40 8.53
C MET A 1 -22.74 -0.51 7.64
N PHE A 2 -21.94 0.00 6.71
CA PHE A 2 -21.10 -0.87 5.85
C PHE A 2 -19.91 -1.38 6.65
N GLN A 3 -19.76 -2.70 6.72
CA GLN A 3 -18.59 -3.33 7.33
C GLN A 3 -17.41 -3.22 6.38
N LEU A 4 -16.24 -2.88 6.93
CA LEU A 4 -14.99 -2.79 6.19
C LEU A 4 -14.28 -4.15 6.24
N THR A 5 -13.68 -4.57 5.13
CA THR A 5 -13.05 -5.88 4.97
C THR A 5 -11.56 -5.89 5.39
N ASN A 6 -10.83 -6.95 5.02
CA ASN A 6 -9.39 -7.10 5.18
C ASN A 6 -8.58 -5.92 4.60
N ALA A 7 -8.97 -5.40 3.43
CA ALA A 7 -8.26 -4.32 2.75
C ALA A 7 -8.12 -3.08 3.64
N THR A 8 -9.22 -2.65 4.26
CA THR A 8 -9.19 -1.49 5.17
C THR A 8 -8.47 -1.83 6.47
N SER A 9 -8.69 -3.00 7.05
CA SER A 9 -8.04 -3.38 8.33
C SER A 9 -6.52 -3.38 8.21
N THR A 10 -5.99 -3.94 7.12
CA THR A 10 -4.55 -3.97 6.84
C THR A 10 -4.01 -2.59 6.45
N ALA A 11 -4.75 -1.78 5.69
CA ALA A 11 -4.37 -0.38 5.44
C ALA A 11 -4.29 0.44 6.74
N LEU A 12 -5.21 0.24 7.69
CA LEU A 12 -5.18 0.89 9.01
C LEU A 12 -4.01 0.42 9.86
N CYS A 13 -3.68 -0.87 9.83
CA CYS A 13 -2.47 -1.41 10.46
C CYS A 13 -1.21 -0.75 9.89
N LEU A 14 -1.09 -0.66 8.57
CA LEU A 14 0.05 -0.03 7.90
C LEU A 14 0.17 1.45 8.23
N ALA A 15 -0.95 2.19 8.17
CA ALA A 15 -1.01 3.59 8.56
C ALA A 15 -0.57 3.79 10.02
N ASN A 16 -1.02 2.93 10.94
CA ASN A 16 -0.63 3.05 12.33
C ASN A 16 0.85 2.71 12.55
N SER A 17 1.43 1.79 11.76
CA SER A 17 2.88 1.53 11.77
C SER A 17 3.67 2.78 11.43
N LEU A 18 3.34 3.40 10.31
CA LEU A 18 4.02 4.61 9.82
C LEU A 18 3.93 5.74 10.85
N ILE A 19 2.76 5.95 11.46
CA ILE A 19 2.54 7.01 12.45
C ILE A 19 3.31 6.72 13.74
N SER A 20 3.17 5.53 14.32
CA SER A 20 3.81 5.21 15.61
C SER A 20 5.33 5.14 15.51
N ARG A 21 5.86 4.59 14.41
CA ARG A 21 7.31 4.50 14.18
C ARG A 21 7.89 5.81 13.66
N ARG A 22 7.04 6.68 13.10
CA ARG A 22 7.44 7.92 12.41
C ARG A 22 8.47 7.67 11.31
N SER A 23 8.43 6.47 10.74
CA SER A 23 9.36 5.91 9.77
C SER A 23 8.72 4.69 9.10
N PHE A 24 9.40 4.14 8.09
CA PHE A 24 9.02 2.85 7.50
C PHE A 24 9.68 1.71 8.27
N SER A 25 8.89 0.80 8.84
CA SER A 25 9.39 -0.40 9.54
C SER A 25 8.60 -1.63 9.09
N LEU A 26 9.27 -2.48 8.32
CA LEU A 26 8.69 -3.75 7.85
C LEU A 26 8.35 -4.69 9.00
N TYR A 27 9.16 -4.70 10.05
CA TYR A 27 8.92 -5.50 11.25
C TYR A 27 7.64 -5.07 11.97
N ASP A 28 7.50 -3.76 12.28
CA ASP A 28 6.33 -3.23 12.96
C ASP A 28 5.05 -3.35 12.11
N GLN A 29 5.18 -3.27 10.78
CA GLN A 29 4.10 -3.58 9.85
C GLN A 29 3.60 -5.02 10.01
N LEU A 30 4.50 -6.01 10.05
CA LEU A 30 4.13 -7.42 10.28
C LEU A 30 3.55 -7.65 11.68
N VAL A 31 4.08 -6.97 12.71
CA VAL A 31 3.53 -7.02 14.08
C VAL A 31 2.07 -6.60 14.09
N ARG A 32 1.71 -5.51 13.41
CA ARG A 32 0.31 -5.03 13.37
C ARG A 32 -0.60 -5.93 12.55
N TYR A 33 -0.11 -6.48 11.45
CA TYR A 33 -0.86 -7.48 10.71
C TYR A 33 -1.08 -8.75 11.55
N LYS A 34 -0.08 -9.16 12.35
CA LYS A 34 -0.23 -10.25 13.32
C LYS A 34 -1.27 -9.91 14.39
N TRP A 35 -1.28 -8.69 14.94
CA TRP A 35 -2.33 -8.26 15.87
C TRP A 35 -3.71 -8.30 15.23
N TRP A 36 -3.84 -7.84 13.98
CA TRP A 36 -5.10 -7.94 13.25
C TRP A 36 -5.53 -9.40 13.11
N PHE A 37 -4.61 -10.27 12.67
CA PHE A 37 -4.86 -11.70 12.50
C PHE A 37 -5.28 -12.40 13.79
N LYS A 38 -4.60 -12.13 14.92
CA LYS A 38 -4.80 -12.83 16.19
C LYS A 38 -5.95 -12.27 17.03
N SER A 39 -6.16 -10.95 17.02
CA SER A 39 -7.10 -10.28 17.94
C SER A 39 -8.09 -9.34 17.27
N GLY A 40 -8.09 -9.24 15.94
CA GLY A 40 -8.97 -8.32 15.22
C GLY A 40 -8.58 -6.85 15.38
N TYR A 41 -7.31 -6.57 15.72
CA TYR A 41 -6.78 -5.20 15.77
C TYR A 41 -7.08 -4.43 14.47
N MET A 42 -7.58 -3.19 14.60
CA MET A 42 -8.02 -2.33 13.48
C MET A 42 -9.13 -2.93 12.59
N SER A 43 -9.86 -3.95 13.07
CA SER A 43 -11.03 -4.51 12.37
C SER A 43 -12.33 -3.79 12.74
N SER A 44 -13.21 -3.63 11.76
CA SER A 44 -14.55 -3.06 11.98
C SER A 44 -15.49 -3.96 12.80
N THR A 45 -15.13 -5.23 12.99
CA THR A 45 -15.93 -6.24 13.72
C THR A 45 -15.28 -6.71 15.02
N GLY A 46 -14.08 -6.20 15.35
CA GLY A 46 -13.27 -6.72 16.46
C GLY A 46 -12.71 -8.13 16.24
N LYS A 47 -12.84 -8.70 15.03
CA LYS A 47 -12.29 -10.00 14.63
C LYS A 47 -11.56 -9.91 13.30
N CYS A 48 -10.58 -10.79 13.06
CA CYS A 48 -9.99 -10.93 11.73
C CYS A 48 -11.05 -11.45 10.74
N ILE A 49 -11.27 -10.75 9.63
CA ILE A 49 -12.21 -11.13 8.57
C ILE A 49 -11.53 -10.94 7.22
N GLY A 50 -11.70 -11.93 6.34
CA GLY A 50 -11.27 -11.85 4.94
C GLY A 50 -9.76 -12.00 4.72
N ILE A 51 -9.02 -12.56 5.69
CA ILE A 51 -7.60 -12.86 5.48
C ILE A 51 -7.45 -13.94 4.40
N ARG A 52 -6.60 -13.69 3.41
CA ARG A 52 -6.22 -14.69 2.38
C ARG A 52 -5.19 -15.67 2.94
N GLU A 53 -5.13 -16.88 2.37
CA GLU A 53 -4.23 -17.93 2.86
C GLU A 53 -2.76 -17.51 2.75
N SER A 54 -2.36 -16.85 1.66
CA SER A 54 -1.01 -16.29 1.48
C SER A 54 -0.56 -15.35 2.61
N THR A 55 -1.39 -14.36 2.94
CA THR A 55 -1.13 -13.44 4.05
C THR A 55 -1.11 -14.19 5.38
N LYS A 56 -2.04 -15.14 5.60
CA LYS A 56 -2.09 -15.95 6.82
C LYS A 56 -0.84 -16.82 7.00
N GLU A 57 -0.38 -17.49 5.95
CA GLU A 57 0.86 -18.28 5.95
C GLU A 57 2.05 -17.39 6.30
N SER A 58 2.13 -16.20 5.69
CA SER A 58 3.20 -15.25 5.94
C SER A 58 3.27 -14.78 7.39
N LEU A 59 2.11 -14.50 8.00
CA LEU A 59 2.04 -14.10 9.41
C LEU A 59 2.35 -15.27 10.36
N CYS A 60 1.97 -16.49 10.01
CA CYS A 60 2.36 -17.68 10.76
C CYS A 60 3.89 -17.89 10.73
N GLU A 61 4.52 -17.72 9.57
CA GLU A 61 5.98 -17.82 9.46
C GLU A 61 6.69 -16.68 10.20
N PHE A 62 6.16 -15.46 10.14
CA PHE A 62 6.67 -14.34 10.93
C PHE A 62 6.69 -14.66 12.43
N GLU A 63 5.60 -15.21 12.97
CA GLU A 63 5.52 -15.60 14.39
C GLU A 63 6.52 -16.73 14.72
N ARG A 64 6.69 -17.73 13.85
CA ARG A 64 7.72 -18.78 14.03
C ARG A 64 9.14 -18.20 14.01
N ARG A 65 9.40 -17.21 13.17
CA ARG A 65 10.70 -16.50 13.14
C ARG A 65 10.90 -15.65 14.37
N GLN A 66 9.87 -14.95 14.86
CA GLN A 66 9.94 -14.26 16.15
C GLN A 66 10.34 -15.22 17.28
N GLN A 67 9.75 -16.41 17.33
CA GLN A 67 10.09 -17.41 18.35
C GLN A 67 11.54 -17.89 18.27
N ARG A 68 12.04 -18.17 17.06
CA ARG A 68 13.45 -18.58 16.86
C ARG A 68 14.41 -17.46 17.24
N TYR A 69 14.13 -16.26 16.76
CA TYR A 69 14.94 -15.06 17.01
C TYR A 69 14.96 -14.70 18.50
N ALA A 70 13.81 -14.80 19.19
CA ALA A 70 13.71 -14.60 20.63
C ALA A 70 14.65 -15.55 21.40
N ASN A 71 14.66 -16.82 21.05
CA ASN A 71 15.51 -17.83 21.69
C ASN A 71 17.00 -17.58 21.41
N GLU A 72 17.35 -17.26 20.16
CA GLU A 72 18.74 -17.01 19.74
C GLU A 72 19.35 -15.79 20.44
N TRP A 73 18.55 -14.73 20.62
CA TRP A 73 19.00 -13.45 21.17
C TRP A 73 18.69 -13.26 22.65
N GLY A 74 18.10 -14.26 23.32
CA GLY A 74 17.72 -14.18 24.73
C GLY A 74 16.63 -13.13 25.02
N ILE A 75 15.74 -12.88 24.06
CA ILE A 75 14.65 -11.90 24.16
C ILE A 75 13.36 -12.62 24.56
N SER A 76 12.60 -12.04 25.50
CA SER A 76 11.27 -12.58 25.84
C SER A 76 10.29 -12.42 24.70
N MET A 77 9.44 -13.42 24.45
CA MET A 77 8.40 -13.33 23.42
C MET A 77 7.41 -12.18 23.63
N LYS A 78 7.25 -11.69 24.88
CA LYS A 78 6.40 -10.53 25.17
C LYS A 78 7.00 -9.22 24.63
N ASP A 79 8.32 -9.17 24.48
CA ASP A 79 9.05 -7.98 24.05
C ASP A 79 9.29 -7.94 22.54
N MET A 80 9.14 -9.08 21.85
CA MET A 80 9.37 -9.18 20.41
C MET A 80 8.51 -8.19 19.61
N ASP A 81 7.24 -8.03 19.95
CA ASP A 81 6.35 -7.09 19.23
C ASP A 81 6.72 -5.61 19.43
N TYR A 82 7.56 -5.31 20.43
CA TYR A 82 7.99 -3.95 20.77
C TYR A 82 9.46 -3.71 20.42
N LEU A 83 10.09 -4.64 19.69
CA LEU A 83 11.49 -4.55 19.31
C LEU A 83 11.75 -3.24 18.55
N SER A 84 12.68 -2.44 19.06
CA SER A 84 13.00 -1.11 18.52
C SER A 84 14.48 -0.89 18.26
N ASP A 85 15.35 -1.79 18.75
CA ASP A 85 16.78 -1.74 18.52
C ASP A 85 17.09 -1.89 17.02
N PRO A 86 17.77 -0.90 16.38
CA PRO A 86 18.06 -0.95 14.95
C PRO A 86 18.97 -2.11 14.54
N GLY A 87 19.90 -2.52 15.41
CA GLY A 87 20.86 -3.60 15.15
C GLY A 87 20.18 -4.97 15.11
N LEU A 88 19.25 -5.21 16.03
CA LEU A 88 18.42 -6.42 16.06
C LEU A 88 17.42 -6.43 14.90
N LEU A 89 16.72 -5.30 14.67
CA LEU A 89 15.76 -5.19 13.57
C LEU A 89 16.40 -5.42 12.19
N LYS A 90 17.65 -4.99 11.99
CA LYS A 90 18.39 -5.22 10.74
C LYS A 90 18.70 -6.70 10.49
N GLN A 91 18.82 -7.49 11.55
CA GLN A 91 19.14 -8.92 11.47
C GLN A 91 17.91 -9.80 11.34
N PHE A 92 16.72 -9.27 11.65
CA PHE A 92 15.48 -10.01 11.48
C PHE A 92 15.05 -10.08 10.00
N ASN A 93 14.96 -11.29 9.45
CA ASN A 93 14.45 -11.49 8.09
C ASN A 93 12.92 -11.36 8.03
N THR A 94 12.44 -10.21 7.55
CA THR A 94 11.01 -9.89 7.39
C THR A 94 10.34 -10.52 6.17
N CYS A 95 11.07 -11.14 5.24
CA CYS A 95 10.47 -11.82 4.08
C CYS A 95 9.96 -13.21 4.50
N CYS A 96 8.75 -13.27 5.05
CA CYS A 96 8.19 -14.45 5.73
C CYS A 96 7.34 -15.35 4.81
N ILE A 97 7.77 -15.54 3.57
CA ILE A 97 6.96 -16.04 2.46
C ILE A 97 7.52 -17.34 1.86
N LYS A 98 6.70 -18.07 1.11
CA LYS A 98 7.15 -18.99 0.06
C LYS A 98 7.18 -18.23 -1.27
N ASP A 99 8.15 -18.51 -2.13
CA ASP A 99 8.27 -17.86 -3.44
C ASP A 99 7.00 -18.06 -4.30
N GLU A 100 6.76 -17.19 -5.28
CA GLU A 100 5.70 -17.30 -6.32
C GLU A 100 4.26 -16.86 -5.96
N VAL A 101 4.03 -16.19 -4.82
CA VAL A 101 2.69 -15.64 -4.51
C VAL A 101 2.48 -14.28 -5.17
N ALA A 102 1.61 -14.22 -6.18
CA ALA A 102 1.32 -13.02 -7.00
C ALA A 102 -0.12 -12.47 -6.87
N ASP A 103 -0.76 -12.66 -5.73
CA ASP A 103 -2.13 -12.16 -5.49
C ASP A 103 -2.18 -10.65 -5.15
N ASN A 104 -3.38 -10.07 -5.20
CA ASN A 104 -3.64 -8.64 -5.11
C ASN A 104 -3.71 -8.06 -3.68
N ASP A 105 -3.54 -8.87 -2.62
CA ASP A 105 -3.76 -8.45 -1.22
C ASP A 105 -2.74 -7.40 -0.75
N ALA A 106 -1.57 -7.35 -1.36
CA ALA A 106 -0.58 -6.28 -1.13
C ALA A 106 -1.05 -4.92 -1.69
N LEU A 107 -1.75 -4.91 -2.82
CA LEU A 107 -2.11 -3.70 -3.55
C LEU A 107 -3.32 -2.98 -2.95
N VAL A 108 -4.29 -3.73 -2.42
CA VAL A 108 -5.52 -3.19 -1.81
C VAL A 108 -5.28 -2.32 -0.57
N ARG A 109 -4.12 -2.44 0.06
CA ARG A 109 -3.77 -1.78 1.32
C ARG A 109 -2.66 -0.73 1.19
N LEU A 110 -2.22 -0.42 -0.02
CA LEU A 110 -0.95 0.27 -0.29
C LEU A 110 -0.91 1.73 0.17
N ALA A 111 -2.02 2.46 0.02
CA ALA A 111 -2.11 3.93 0.09
C ALA A 111 -1.39 4.62 1.26
N PRO A 112 -1.36 4.09 2.50
CA PRO A 112 -0.68 4.77 3.59
C PRO A 112 0.79 5.07 3.31
N VAL A 113 1.50 4.21 2.58
CA VAL A 113 2.92 4.40 2.26
C VAL A 113 3.16 5.60 1.33
N PRO A 114 2.61 5.64 0.10
CA PRO A 114 2.81 6.79 -0.77
C PRO A 114 2.20 8.07 -0.19
N LEU A 115 1.13 7.99 0.63
CA LEU A 115 0.61 9.17 1.36
C LEU A 115 1.59 9.72 2.40
N PHE A 116 2.35 8.85 3.08
CA PHE A 116 3.34 9.26 4.08
C PHE A 116 4.61 9.83 3.44
N PHE A 117 5.05 9.23 2.34
CA PHE A 117 6.35 9.51 1.70
C PHE A 117 6.24 10.30 0.39
N TYR A 118 5.10 10.91 0.04
CA TYR A 118 4.93 11.55 -1.26
C TYR A 118 5.97 12.63 -1.59
N ARG A 119 6.46 13.35 -0.56
CA ARG A 119 7.51 14.36 -0.70
C ARG A 119 8.90 13.78 -1.01
N PHE A 120 9.04 12.46 -0.94
CA PHE A 120 10.23 11.69 -1.28
C PHE A 120 9.88 10.61 -2.31
N PRO A 121 9.68 10.96 -3.60
CA PRO A 121 9.14 10.03 -4.58
C PRO A 121 9.86 8.69 -4.66
N GLN A 122 11.20 8.70 -4.68
CA GLN A 122 11.98 7.47 -4.69
C GLN A 122 11.71 6.58 -3.46
N ALA A 123 11.60 7.18 -2.26
CA ALA A 123 11.26 6.44 -1.05
C ALA A 123 9.82 5.95 -1.04
N GLY A 124 8.86 6.79 -1.48
CA GLY A 124 7.46 6.41 -1.60
C GLY A 124 7.26 5.22 -2.55
N VAL A 125 7.92 5.24 -3.71
CA VAL A 125 7.90 4.14 -4.67
C VAL A 125 8.57 2.89 -4.10
N GLU A 126 9.77 3.01 -3.56
CA GLU A 126 10.52 1.86 -3.00
C GLU A 126 9.76 1.20 -1.85
N TYR A 127 9.29 2.00 -0.88
CA TYR A 127 8.59 1.48 0.29
C TYR A 127 7.23 0.90 -0.07
N SER A 128 6.57 1.40 -1.12
CA SER A 128 5.37 0.76 -1.67
C SER A 128 5.67 -0.68 -2.09
N GLY A 129 6.75 -0.91 -2.84
CA GLY A 129 7.18 -2.27 -3.22
C GLY A 129 7.50 -3.14 -2.01
N ARG A 130 8.36 -2.65 -1.12
CA ARG A 130 8.80 -3.40 0.07
C ARG A 130 7.65 -3.77 1.02
N SER A 131 6.65 -2.89 1.14
CA SER A 131 5.45 -3.12 1.96
C SER A 131 4.60 -4.28 1.47
N GLY A 132 4.54 -4.49 0.14
CA GLY A 132 3.89 -5.67 -0.44
C GLY A 132 4.72 -6.94 -0.23
N GLN A 133 6.03 -6.83 -0.48
CA GLN A 133 6.96 -7.97 -0.57
C GLN A 133 7.05 -8.82 0.70
N ILE A 134 6.86 -8.23 1.88
CA ILE A 134 6.95 -8.95 3.15
C ILE A 134 5.86 -10.02 3.37
N THR A 135 4.80 -9.99 2.56
CA THR A 135 3.72 -10.99 2.57
C THR A 135 3.53 -11.69 1.23
N HIS A 136 4.14 -11.18 0.15
CA HIS A 136 3.95 -11.64 -1.22
C HIS A 136 5.28 -11.52 -1.96
N GLY A 137 6.00 -12.61 -2.17
CA GLY A 137 7.39 -12.57 -2.61
C GLY A 137 7.68 -12.25 -4.04
N ASP A 138 6.67 -12.45 -4.89
CA ASP A 138 6.88 -12.38 -6.31
C ASP A 138 7.32 -10.96 -6.72
N LYS A 139 8.32 -10.89 -7.60
CA LYS A 139 8.82 -9.62 -8.15
C LYS A 139 7.69 -8.82 -8.79
N ILE A 140 6.71 -9.49 -9.40
CA ILE A 140 5.55 -8.83 -10.00
C ILE A 140 4.75 -8.05 -8.96
N VAL A 141 4.70 -8.50 -7.70
CA VAL A 141 4.00 -7.82 -6.61
C VAL A 141 4.76 -6.59 -6.16
N TYR A 142 6.07 -6.75 -5.94
CA TYR A 142 6.96 -5.64 -5.63
C TYR A 142 6.82 -4.52 -6.68
N ASP A 143 6.86 -4.86 -7.96
CA ASP A 143 6.78 -3.88 -9.05
C ASP A 143 5.39 -3.29 -9.25
N ALA A 144 4.32 -4.09 -9.10
CA ALA A 144 2.95 -3.57 -9.18
C ALA A 144 2.70 -2.53 -8.08
N CYS A 145 3.15 -2.81 -6.85
CA CYS A 145 3.07 -1.86 -5.75
C CYS A 145 3.93 -0.62 -5.99
N ARG A 146 5.14 -0.75 -6.53
CA ARG A 146 5.99 0.42 -6.89
C ARG A 146 5.33 1.32 -7.91
N TYR A 147 4.86 0.74 -9.01
CA TYR A 147 4.20 1.48 -10.08
C TYR A 147 2.94 2.18 -9.55
N TYR A 148 2.10 1.47 -8.80
CA TYR A 148 0.89 2.06 -8.23
C TYR A 148 1.19 3.14 -7.18
N GLY A 149 2.23 2.93 -6.36
CA GLY A 149 2.75 3.94 -5.43
C GLY A 149 3.21 5.20 -6.16
N ALA A 150 3.91 5.06 -7.29
CA ALA A 150 4.35 6.20 -8.12
C ALA A 150 3.17 7.01 -8.65
N LEU A 151 2.07 6.36 -9.08
CA LEU A 151 0.85 7.05 -9.52
C LEU A 151 0.21 7.85 -8.39
N ILE A 152 0.14 7.29 -7.17
CA ILE A 152 -0.40 8.01 -6.01
C ILE A 152 0.50 9.20 -5.63
N VAL A 153 1.82 9.02 -5.63
CA VAL A 153 2.77 10.12 -5.37
C VAL A 153 2.61 11.24 -6.40
N ALA A 154 2.54 10.90 -7.68
CA ALA A 154 2.35 11.88 -8.75
C ALA A 154 1.00 12.61 -8.63
N ALA A 155 -0.08 11.91 -8.29
CA ALA A 155 -1.38 12.52 -8.04
C ALA A 155 -1.31 13.55 -6.88
N LEU A 156 -0.60 13.23 -5.80
CA LEU A 156 -0.38 14.14 -4.67
C LEU A 156 0.51 15.34 -5.02
N HIS A 157 1.32 15.22 -6.07
CA HIS A 157 2.07 16.33 -6.67
C HIS A 157 1.28 17.11 -7.73
N GLY A 158 -0.01 16.82 -7.89
CA GLY A 158 -0.91 17.57 -8.77
C GLY A 158 -0.78 17.22 -10.25
N SER A 159 -0.22 16.05 -10.59
CA SER A 159 -0.21 15.57 -11.97
C SER A 159 -1.64 15.43 -12.51
N THR A 160 -1.85 15.84 -13.77
CA THR A 160 -3.15 15.66 -14.43
C THR A 160 -3.42 14.19 -14.74
N LYS A 161 -4.68 13.84 -14.97
CA LYS A 161 -5.04 12.46 -15.35
C LYS A 161 -4.34 12.00 -16.63
N GLU A 162 -4.14 12.89 -17.59
CA GLU A 162 -3.41 12.62 -18.83
C GLU A 162 -1.95 12.28 -18.54
N GLN A 163 -1.30 13.00 -17.62
CA GLN A 163 0.07 12.73 -17.20
C GLN A 163 0.19 11.40 -16.45
N LEU A 164 -0.76 11.10 -15.54
CA LEU A 164 -0.80 9.85 -14.79
C LEU A 164 -1.02 8.63 -15.68
N LEU A 165 -1.78 8.78 -16.76
CA LEU A 165 -2.12 7.70 -17.69
C LEU A 165 -1.29 7.73 -18.98
N ASP A 166 -0.24 8.54 -19.04
CA ASP A 166 0.69 8.58 -20.16
C ASP A 166 1.45 7.25 -20.27
N ASN A 167 1.56 6.69 -21.47
CA ASN A 167 2.26 5.40 -21.67
C ASN A 167 3.78 5.50 -21.41
N GLN A 168 4.32 6.72 -21.32
CA GLN A 168 5.68 7.03 -20.91
C GLN A 168 5.79 7.44 -19.44
N PHE A 169 4.71 7.40 -18.63
CA PHE A 169 4.75 7.82 -17.22
C PHE A 169 5.91 7.16 -16.46
N TYR A 170 6.08 5.84 -16.63
CA TYR A 170 7.17 5.10 -16.02
C TYR A 170 8.55 5.64 -16.42
N LEU A 171 8.78 5.83 -17.72
CA LEU A 171 10.07 6.27 -18.25
C LEU A 171 10.37 7.73 -17.87
N LYS A 172 9.36 8.61 -17.87
CA LYS A 172 9.47 10.00 -17.42
C LYS A 172 9.83 10.11 -15.93
N ASN A 173 9.49 9.11 -15.13
CA ASN A 173 9.74 9.07 -13.69
C ASN A 173 10.74 7.97 -13.29
N LYS A 174 11.60 7.52 -14.23
CA LYS A 174 12.52 6.39 -14.03
C LYS A 174 13.40 6.52 -12.78
N SER A 175 13.82 7.74 -12.44
CA SER A 175 14.65 8.02 -11.26
C SER A 175 13.98 7.64 -9.93
N TRP A 176 12.64 7.54 -9.88
CA TRP A 176 11.94 7.09 -8.67
C TRP A 176 12.04 5.58 -8.46
N PHE A 177 12.47 4.84 -9.48
CA PHE A 177 12.55 3.38 -9.48
C PHE A 177 13.98 2.86 -9.27
N SER A 178 14.92 3.68 -8.80
CA SER A 178 16.27 3.26 -8.39
C SER A 178 16.99 2.34 -9.42
N ASP A 179 16.77 2.59 -10.71
CA ASP A 179 17.28 1.78 -11.84
C ASP A 179 16.83 0.31 -11.88
N ILE A 180 15.88 -0.09 -11.02
CA ILE A 180 15.29 -1.44 -11.03
C ILE A 180 14.13 -1.45 -12.03
N GLU A 181 14.31 -2.21 -13.11
CA GLU A 181 13.29 -2.44 -14.14
C GLU A 181 12.01 -3.07 -13.58
N LEU A 182 10.86 -2.60 -14.08
CA LEU A 182 9.57 -3.20 -13.77
C LEU A 182 9.45 -4.58 -14.43
N HIS A 183 8.73 -5.47 -13.76
CA HIS A 183 8.27 -6.72 -14.36
C HIS A 183 7.49 -6.43 -15.65
N ARG A 184 7.72 -7.23 -16.70
CA ARG A 184 7.17 -7.01 -18.05
C ARG A 184 5.65 -6.82 -18.08
N ASP A 185 4.93 -7.55 -17.23
CA ASP A 185 3.47 -7.49 -17.19
C ASP A 185 2.98 -6.20 -16.50
N VAL A 186 3.73 -5.69 -15.52
CA VAL A 186 3.46 -4.38 -14.90
C VAL A 186 3.80 -3.26 -15.88
N GLU A 187 4.88 -3.41 -16.64
CA GLU A 187 5.23 -2.46 -17.70
C GLU A 187 4.18 -2.42 -18.83
N SER A 188 3.61 -3.58 -19.18
CA SER A 188 2.47 -3.65 -20.12
C SER A 188 1.28 -2.82 -19.63
N VAL A 189 0.94 -2.95 -18.33
CA VAL A 189 -0.07 -2.10 -17.69
C VAL A 189 0.34 -0.63 -17.72
N ALA A 190 1.59 -0.30 -17.41
CA ALA A 190 2.10 1.06 -17.45
C ALA A 190 2.02 1.70 -18.85
N LYS A 191 2.18 0.89 -19.90
CA LYS A 191 2.01 1.30 -21.30
C LYS A 191 0.55 1.45 -21.74
N GLY A 192 -0.40 1.19 -20.83
CA GLY A 192 -1.82 1.44 -21.05
C GLY A 192 -2.62 0.23 -21.50
N SER A 193 -2.19 -1.00 -21.15
CA SER A 193 -2.97 -2.21 -21.48
C SER A 193 -4.42 -2.12 -21.00
N TYR A 194 -4.73 -1.38 -19.93
CA TYR A 194 -6.10 -1.18 -19.44
C TYR A 194 -7.01 -0.30 -20.33
N LYS A 195 -6.49 0.39 -21.35
CA LYS A 195 -7.26 1.32 -22.19
C LYS A 195 -8.06 0.60 -23.27
N ARG A 196 -9.01 -0.24 -22.85
CA ARG A 196 -9.87 -1.08 -23.70
C ARG A 196 -11.33 -0.98 -23.27
N ASN A 197 -12.23 -1.58 -24.04
CA ASN A 197 -13.67 -1.62 -23.75
C ASN A 197 -14.04 -2.59 -22.60
N GLY A 198 -13.46 -2.40 -21.42
CA GLY A 198 -13.85 -3.06 -20.18
C GLY A 198 -13.91 -4.58 -20.26
N TYR A 199 -14.99 -5.15 -19.71
CA TYR A 199 -15.17 -6.60 -19.59
C TYR A 199 -15.11 -7.32 -20.95
N ASP A 200 -15.76 -6.78 -21.98
CA ASP A 200 -15.80 -7.42 -23.31
C ASP A 200 -14.43 -7.46 -23.99
N ALA A 201 -13.54 -6.52 -23.63
CA ALA A 201 -12.16 -6.47 -24.14
C ALA A 201 -11.15 -7.25 -23.26
N GLY A 202 -11.63 -8.04 -22.30
CA GLY A 202 -10.81 -8.92 -21.47
C GLY A 202 -10.30 -8.31 -20.17
N ILE A 203 -10.73 -7.09 -19.79
CA ILE A 203 -10.42 -6.54 -18.46
C ILE A 203 -11.16 -7.38 -17.42
N ARG A 204 -10.43 -7.85 -16.41
CA ARG A 204 -10.95 -8.76 -15.37
C ARG A 204 -10.33 -8.41 -14.02
N GLY A 205 -11.15 -8.05 -13.04
CA GLY A 205 -10.72 -7.77 -11.67
C GLY A 205 -10.52 -9.06 -10.88
N LYS A 206 -9.50 -9.86 -11.19
CA LYS A 206 -9.24 -11.16 -10.55
C LYS A 206 -8.21 -11.08 -9.42
N ASP A 207 -8.02 -12.20 -8.73
CA ASP A 207 -7.07 -12.33 -7.61
C ASP A 207 -5.62 -12.00 -7.98
N HIS A 208 -5.21 -12.23 -9.23
CA HIS A 208 -3.85 -11.93 -9.68
C HIS A 208 -3.58 -10.42 -9.72
N ILE A 209 -2.43 -9.99 -9.19
CA ILE A 209 -2.14 -8.57 -8.95
C ILE A 209 -2.16 -7.71 -10.22
N VAL A 210 -1.67 -8.23 -11.35
CA VAL A 210 -1.69 -7.50 -12.63
C VAL A 210 -3.12 -7.27 -13.10
N SER A 211 -3.98 -8.28 -12.95
CA SER A 211 -5.39 -8.19 -13.35
C SER A 211 -6.14 -7.18 -12.50
N ALA A 212 -5.88 -7.18 -11.18
CA ALA A 212 -6.46 -6.20 -10.25
C ALA A 212 -5.97 -4.76 -10.53
N LEU A 213 -4.66 -4.59 -10.79
CA LEU A 213 -4.07 -3.31 -11.16
C LEU A 213 -4.66 -2.78 -12.48
N GLU A 214 -4.74 -3.64 -13.50
CA GLU A 214 -5.30 -3.30 -14.80
C GLU A 214 -6.77 -2.89 -14.69
N ALA A 215 -7.58 -3.65 -13.95
CA ALA A 215 -8.99 -3.34 -13.71
C ALA A 215 -9.20 -2.01 -12.98
N ALA A 216 -8.39 -1.72 -11.96
CA ALA A 216 -8.48 -0.47 -11.22
C ALA A 216 -8.07 0.75 -12.07
N LEU A 217 -7.05 0.61 -12.92
CA LEU A 217 -6.63 1.66 -13.84
C LEU A 217 -7.60 1.83 -15.02
N TRP A 218 -8.26 0.76 -15.47
CA TRP A 218 -9.38 0.86 -16.40
C TRP A 218 -10.53 1.67 -15.80
N ALA A 219 -10.91 1.40 -14.55
CA ALA A 219 -11.95 2.15 -13.86
C ALA A 219 -11.57 3.62 -13.70
N PHE A 220 -10.32 3.91 -13.34
CA PHE A 220 -9.80 5.27 -13.27
C PHE A 220 -9.76 5.95 -14.64
N TRP A 221 -9.32 5.28 -15.69
CA TRP A 221 -9.36 5.81 -17.05
C TRP A 221 -10.78 6.15 -17.50
N SER A 222 -11.76 5.29 -17.18
CA SER A 222 -13.15 5.38 -17.63
C SER A 222 -14.09 6.20 -16.72
N ASP A 223 -13.59 6.78 -15.63
CA ASP A 223 -14.40 7.41 -14.58
C ASP A 223 -15.11 8.73 -14.97
N ASP A 224 -14.91 9.22 -16.19
CA ASP A 224 -15.51 10.45 -16.73
C ASP A 224 -15.39 11.66 -15.76
N GLY A 225 -14.21 11.81 -15.15
CA GLY A 225 -13.88 12.95 -14.28
C GLY A 225 -14.58 12.93 -12.92
N SER A 226 -15.13 11.79 -12.50
CA SER A 226 -15.89 11.67 -11.27
C SER A 226 -15.48 10.46 -10.44
N PHE A 227 -15.09 10.73 -9.18
CA PHE A 227 -14.80 9.67 -8.21
C PHE A 227 -15.94 8.64 -8.16
N GLU A 228 -17.19 9.13 -8.11
CA GLU A 228 -18.38 8.31 -8.03
C GLU A 228 -18.54 7.37 -9.23
N LYS A 229 -18.43 7.92 -10.44
CA LYS A 229 -18.58 7.13 -11.68
C LYS A 229 -17.50 6.07 -11.78
N GLY A 230 -16.26 6.35 -11.40
CA GLY A 230 -15.20 5.35 -11.42
C GLY A 230 -15.36 4.25 -10.35
N VAL A 231 -15.87 4.56 -9.15
CA VAL A 231 -16.24 3.49 -8.18
C VAL A 231 -17.33 2.61 -8.79
N LEU A 232 -18.37 3.21 -9.39
CA LEU A 232 -19.44 2.46 -10.04
C LEU A 232 -18.91 1.62 -11.21
N ALA A 233 -17.97 2.13 -12.01
CA ALA A 233 -17.32 1.37 -13.07
C ALA A 233 -16.54 0.17 -12.50
N ALA A 234 -15.74 0.38 -11.44
CA ALA A 234 -15.00 -0.69 -10.76
C ALA A 234 -15.91 -1.80 -10.22
N VAL A 235 -17.07 -1.43 -9.66
CA VAL A 235 -18.06 -2.40 -9.15
C VAL A 235 -18.80 -3.10 -10.29
N ASN A 236 -19.20 -2.37 -11.32
CA ASN A 236 -19.96 -2.92 -12.44
C ASN A 236 -19.10 -3.77 -13.39
N LEU A 237 -17.77 -3.69 -13.31
CA LEU A 237 -16.87 -4.58 -14.02
C LEU A 237 -17.06 -6.06 -13.60
N GLY A 238 -17.55 -6.33 -12.39
CA GLY A 238 -17.73 -7.68 -11.88
C GLY A 238 -16.45 -8.30 -11.31
N ASP A 239 -16.41 -9.64 -11.23
CA ASP A 239 -15.35 -10.41 -10.57
C ASP A 239 -15.11 -9.98 -9.10
N ASP A 240 -13.87 -9.68 -8.69
CA ASP A 240 -13.54 -9.16 -7.37
C ASP A 240 -13.75 -7.63 -7.31
N THR A 241 -15.04 -7.26 -7.22
CA THR A 241 -15.50 -5.87 -7.19
C THR A 241 -14.99 -5.11 -5.97
N ASN A 242 -14.88 -5.78 -4.82
CA ASN A 242 -14.39 -5.20 -3.57
C ASN A 242 -12.94 -4.75 -3.72
N THR A 243 -12.08 -5.65 -4.21
CA THR A 243 -10.65 -5.34 -4.43
C THR A 243 -10.49 -4.26 -5.50
N THR A 244 -11.19 -4.38 -6.63
CA THR A 244 -11.06 -3.42 -7.73
C THR A 244 -11.47 -2.01 -7.28
N ALA A 245 -12.59 -1.87 -6.57
CA ALA A 245 -13.04 -0.59 -6.03
C ALA A 245 -12.10 -0.05 -4.94
N ALA A 246 -11.54 -0.93 -4.09
CA ALA A 246 -10.58 -0.53 -3.06
C ALA A 246 -9.26 -0.04 -3.65
N ILE A 247 -8.75 -0.69 -4.71
CA ILE A 247 -7.57 -0.20 -5.43
C ILE A 247 -7.93 1.13 -6.10
N TYR A 248 -8.92 1.18 -6.99
CA TYR A 248 -9.36 2.43 -7.63
C TYR A 248 -9.49 3.61 -6.65
N GLY A 249 -10.15 3.38 -5.50
CA GLY A 249 -10.42 4.42 -4.51
C GLY A 249 -9.16 5.05 -3.90
N GLN A 250 -8.03 4.34 -3.88
CA GLN A 250 -6.75 4.86 -3.38
C GLN A 250 -6.20 5.94 -4.32
N LEU A 251 -6.04 5.62 -5.61
CA LEU A 251 -5.55 6.58 -6.61
C LEU A 251 -6.55 7.70 -6.86
N ALA A 252 -7.83 7.36 -7.08
CA ALA A 252 -8.87 8.34 -7.32
C ALA A 252 -9.07 9.27 -6.12
N GLY A 253 -8.94 8.76 -4.88
CA GLY A 253 -9.01 9.57 -3.67
C GLY A 253 -7.83 10.55 -3.56
N ALA A 254 -6.62 10.14 -3.94
CA ALA A 254 -5.45 11.02 -4.01
C ALA A 254 -5.59 12.08 -5.11
N TYR A 255 -6.17 11.73 -6.26
CA TYR A 255 -6.35 12.62 -7.41
C TYR A 255 -7.49 13.64 -7.21
N TYR A 256 -8.70 13.17 -6.91
CA TYR A 256 -9.89 14.04 -6.76
C TYR A 256 -9.93 14.77 -5.41
N GLY A 257 -9.26 14.20 -4.40
CA GLY A 257 -9.26 14.73 -3.04
C GLY A 257 -10.55 14.45 -2.26
N TYR A 258 -10.44 14.54 -0.93
CA TYR A 258 -11.50 14.16 0.00
C TYR A 258 -12.84 14.90 -0.20
N ARG A 259 -12.79 16.17 -0.63
CA ARG A 259 -14.00 17.01 -0.83
C ARG A 259 -14.83 16.60 -2.05
N ALA A 260 -14.23 15.88 -3.00
CA ALA A 260 -14.92 15.37 -4.19
C ALA A 260 -15.70 14.06 -3.92
N LEU A 261 -15.51 13.44 -2.75
CA LEU A 261 -16.18 12.21 -2.40
C LEU A 261 -17.68 12.43 -2.12
N PRO A 262 -18.60 11.57 -2.61
CA PRO A 262 -20.03 11.73 -2.36
C PRO A 262 -20.38 11.75 -0.87
N ALA A 263 -20.92 12.87 -0.40
CA ALA A 263 -21.27 13.06 1.02
C ALA A 263 -22.21 11.96 1.56
N ARG A 264 -23.11 11.45 0.70
CA ARG A 264 -24.02 10.36 1.03
C ARG A 264 -23.31 9.04 1.33
N TRP A 265 -22.22 8.73 0.64
CA TRP A 265 -21.42 7.53 0.89
C TRP A 265 -20.59 7.68 2.16
N LEU A 266 -20.00 8.86 2.36
CA LEU A 266 -19.22 9.14 3.57
C LEU A 266 -20.03 8.93 4.86
N LYS A 267 -21.33 9.26 4.87
CA LYS A 267 -22.20 9.04 6.04
C LYS A 267 -22.32 7.56 6.46
N SER A 268 -22.07 6.62 5.56
CA SER A 268 -22.26 5.19 5.80
C SER A 268 -20.96 4.43 6.09
N VAL A 269 -19.81 5.10 6.01
CA VAL A 269 -18.47 4.53 6.27
C VAL A 269 -18.28 4.28 7.76
N HIS A 270 -18.02 3.02 8.13
CA HIS A 270 -17.69 2.66 9.50
C HIS A 270 -16.39 3.36 9.95
N ALA A 271 -16.34 3.82 11.20
CA ALA A 271 -15.20 4.51 11.80
C ALA A 271 -14.66 5.71 10.99
N LYS A 272 -15.50 6.37 10.17
CA LYS A 272 -15.11 7.52 9.33
C LYS A 272 -14.24 8.54 10.07
N THR A 273 -14.68 9.03 11.23
CA THR A 273 -13.95 10.04 12.00
C THR A 273 -12.56 9.57 12.41
N PHE A 274 -12.41 8.28 12.75
CA PHE A 274 -11.12 7.69 13.06
C PHE A 274 -10.20 7.66 11.83
N ILE A 275 -10.72 7.22 10.68
CA ILE A 275 -9.98 7.18 9.41
C ILE A 275 -9.52 8.59 9.00
N GLU A 276 -10.39 9.59 9.13
CA GLU A 276 -10.04 11.00 8.86
C GLU A 276 -8.95 11.55 9.78
N LYS A 277 -8.93 11.15 11.05
CA LYS A 277 -7.88 11.56 11.99
C LYS A 277 -6.57 10.86 11.68
N LEU A 278 -6.63 9.57 11.37
CA LEU A 278 -5.47 8.78 10.97
C LEU A 278 -4.83 9.34 9.69
N SER A 279 -5.62 9.71 8.68
CA SER A 279 -5.11 10.31 7.44
C SER A 279 -4.43 11.67 7.67
N LYS A 280 -4.96 12.49 8.58
CA LYS A 280 -4.31 13.74 9.00
C LYS A 280 -2.98 13.48 9.71
N TRP A 281 -2.91 12.45 10.57
CA TRP A 281 -1.66 12.08 11.24
C TRP A 281 -0.61 11.54 10.26
N ILE A 282 -1.01 10.79 9.22
CA ILE A 282 -0.09 10.40 8.13
C ILE A 282 0.56 11.65 7.52
N ALA A 283 -0.24 12.67 7.18
CA ALA A 283 0.28 13.89 6.56
C ALA A 283 1.26 14.65 7.47
N VAL A 284 0.92 14.79 8.77
CA VAL A 284 1.74 15.49 9.77
C VAL A 284 3.05 14.75 10.07
N GLU A 285 2.99 13.44 10.28
CA GLU A 285 4.19 12.65 10.60
C GLU A 285 5.09 12.46 9.37
N GLY A 286 4.51 12.39 8.16
CA GLY A 286 5.25 12.41 6.90
C GLY A 286 6.03 13.71 6.69
N GLU A 287 5.42 14.87 6.98
CA GLU A 287 6.11 16.17 6.94
C GLU A 287 7.21 16.26 8.01
N SER A 288 6.95 15.74 9.21
CA SER A 288 7.94 15.70 10.29
C SER A 288 9.12 14.79 9.95
N CYS A 289 8.88 13.70 9.23
CA CYS A 289 9.93 12.82 8.70
C CYS A 289 10.87 13.60 7.77
N GLN A 290 10.31 14.45 6.91
CA GLN A 290 11.12 15.27 6.01
C GLN A 290 12.04 16.23 6.75
N LYS A 291 11.50 16.98 7.70
CA LYS A 291 12.28 17.94 8.50
C LYS A 291 13.45 17.26 9.22
N ARG A 292 13.25 16.03 9.72
CA ARG A 292 14.31 15.22 10.33
C ARG A 292 15.38 14.80 9.33
N TYR A 293 14.98 14.38 8.14
CA TYR A 293 15.92 13.98 7.08
C TYR A 293 16.80 15.15 6.61
N GLU A 294 16.21 16.32 6.36
CA GLU A 294 16.94 17.54 6.00
C GLU A 294 17.89 18.01 7.12
N ALA A 295 17.44 17.92 8.38
CA ALA A 295 18.28 18.20 9.54
C ALA A 295 19.47 17.22 9.68
N PHE A 296 19.30 15.96 9.28
CA PHE A 296 20.39 14.98 9.25
C PHE A 296 21.43 15.33 8.16
N LEU A 297 21.00 15.58 6.92
CA LEU A 297 21.90 15.93 5.82
C LEU A 297 22.71 17.22 6.10
N SER A 298 22.09 18.22 6.72
CA SER A 298 22.77 19.46 7.11
C SER A 298 23.78 19.30 8.25
N ARG A 299 23.66 18.27 9.09
CA ARG A 299 24.67 17.93 10.12
C ARG A 299 25.83 17.14 9.53
N SER A 300 25.55 16.17 8.66
CA SER A 300 26.57 15.33 8.02
C SER A 300 27.46 16.08 7.02
N SER A 301 26.95 17.17 6.43
CA SER A 301 27.74 18.06 5.57
C SER A 301 28.67 18.99 6.36
N LYS A 302 28.34 19.34 7.60
CA LYS A 302 29.18 20.15 8.49
C LYS A 302 30.26 19.36 9.23
N SER A 303 30.14 18.03 9.31
CA SER A 303 31.18 17.16 9.90
C SER A 303 32.28 16.76 8.90
N ASN A 304 32.10 17.09 7.62
CA ASN A 304 33.05 16.79 6.53
C ASN A 304 33.72 18.07 5.98
N SER A 305 33.58 19.20 6.66
CA SER A 305 34.20 20.50 6.37
C SER A 305 35.04 20.96 7.54
#